data_AF-A0A2M7QFQ6-F1
#
_entry.id   AF-A0A2M7QFQ6-F1
#
_cell.length_a   1.000
_cell.length_b   1.000
_cell.length_c   1.000
_cell.angle_alpha   90.00
_cell.angle_beta   90.00
_cell.angle_gamma   90.00
#
_symmetry.space_group_name_H-M   'P 1'
#
loop_
_entity.id
_entity.type
_entity.pdbx_description
1 polymer ?
#
loop_
_entity_poly.entity_id
_entity_poly.type
_entity_poly.pdbx_seq_one_letter_code
_entity_poly.pdbx_strand_id
1 'polypeptide(L)'
;NLIDITNYVMLEVGHPAHVFDYDRVKTGKIFIRKAKNGEKITTLDKKNYLLNSNDIIFDDGTGRIIDLPGIMGLDNSVVTEKTKRIIFWIETNDPKAIRRTSMRLGIRTAAASINEKNPDPEAAKMTFLKGIELYQKI
;
A
#
# COMPACT_ATOMS: atom_id res chain seq x y z
N ASN A 1 6.30 -9.06 13.62
CA ASN A 1 5.06 -9.49 12.94
C ASN A 1 5.09 -9.02 11.47
N LEU A 2 4.12 -9.35 10.60
CA LEU A 2 4.19 -9.01 9.17
C LEU A 2 4.31 -7.51 8.88
N ILE A 3 3.55 -6.68 9.61
CA ILE A 3 3.54 -5.22 9.48
C ILE A 3 4.87 -4.61 9.96
N ASP A 4 5.45 -5.16 11.03
CA ASP A 4 6.75 -4.72 11.52
C ASP A 4 7.83 -4.95 10.46
N ILE A 5 7.79 -6.08 9.73
CA ILE A 5 8.76 -6.37 8.67
C ILE A 5 8.67 -5.31 7.58
N THR A 6 7.46 -4.98 7.09
CA THR A 6 7.31 -3.94 6.06
C THR A 6 7.81 -2.57 6.53
N ASN A 7 7.56 -2.20 7.79
CA ASN A 7 8.03 -0.94 8.37
C ASN A 7 9.54 -0.93 8.58
N TYR A 8 10.10 -2.04 9.06
CA TYR A 8 11.53 -2.18 9.32
C TYR A 8 12.34 -2.05 8.04
N VAL A 9 11.98 -2.82 7.00
CA VAL A 9 12.72 -2.78 5.72
C VAL A 9 12.59 -1.42 5.05
N MET A 10 11.41 -0.78 5.14
CA MET A 10 11.24 0.59 4.65
C MET A 10 12.22 1.56 5.32
N LEU A 11 12.43 1.45 6.63
CA LEU A 11 13.35 2.33 7.37
C LEU A 11 14.82 1.97 7.14
N GLU A 12 15.13 0.68 7.01
CA GLU A 12 16.49 0.18 6.77
C GLU A 12 17.00 0.50 5.35
N VAL A 13 16.16 0.23 4.34
CA VAL A 13 16.53 0.37 2.92
C VAL A 13 16.10 1.73 2.35
N GLY A 14 15.11 2.39 2.96
CA GLY A 14 14.60 3.68 2.49
C GLY A 14 13.54 3.57 1.39
N HIS A 15 13.00 2.38 1.12
CA HIS A 15 11.97 2.16 0.12
C HIS A 15 10.75 1.47 0.74
N PRO A 16 9.55 2.09 0.68
CA PRO A 16 8.35 1.52 1.29
C PRO A 16 7.95 0.17 0.72
N ALA A 17 7.32 -0.63 1.58
CA ALA A 17 6.77 -1.93 1.26
C ALA A 17 5.37 -2.05 1.84
N HIS A 18 4.56 -2.92 1.24
CA HIS A 18 3.21 -3.22 1.70
C HIS A 18 2.95 -4.72 1.74
N VAL A 19 1.98 -5.13 2.55
CA VAL A 19 1.56 -6.53 2.64
C VAL A 19 0.03 -6.62 2.65
N PHE A 20 -0.52 -7.38 1.71
CA PHE A 20 -1.93 -7.70 1.65
C PHE A 20 -2.19 -9.11 2.16
N ASP A 21 -3.36 -9.33 2.74
CA ASP A 21 -3.89 -10.68 2.90
C ASP A 21 -4.40 -11.18 1.54
N TYR A 22 -3.74 -12.21 0.99
CA TYR A 22 -4.10 -12.78 -0.30
C TYR A 22 -5.55 -13.30 -0.31
N ASP A 23 -5.99 -13.90 0.79
CA ASP A 23 -7.34 -14.48 0.91
C ASP A 23 -8.44 -13.41 0.92
N ARG A 24 -8.06 -12.15 1.17
CA ARG A 24 -8.96 -11.00 1.14
C ARG A 24 -8.99 -10.30 -0.21
N VAL A 25 -8.17 -10.68 -1.19
CA VAL A 25 -8.22 -10.18 -2.58
C VAL A 25 -9.12 -11.10 -3.42
N LYS A 26 -10.36 -10.69 -3.65
CA LYS A 26 -11.44 -11.57 -4.14
C LYS A 26 -11.14 -12.34 -5.42
N THR A 27 -10.49 -11.71 -6.39
CA THR A 27 -10.19 -12.35 -7.68
C THR A 27 -8.75 -12.86 -7.79
N GLY A 28 -7.93 -12.65 -6.76
CA GLY A 28 -6.49 -12.85 -6.82
C GLY A 28 -5.76 -11.91 -7.80
N LYS A 29 -6.43 -10.86 -8.29
CA LYS A 29 -5.87 -9.84 -9.18
C LYS A 29 -5.92 -8.47 -8.53
N ILE A 30 -4.92 -7.65 -8.83
CA ILE A 30 -4.85 -6.24 -8.43
C ILE A 30 -4.85 -5.41 -9.71
N PHE A 31 -5.87 -4.58 -9.87
CA PHE A 31 -5.99 -3.63 -10.96
C PHE A 31 -5.62 -2.24 -10.48
N ILE A 32 -4.69 -1.61 -11.18
CA ILE A 32 -4.28 -0.23 -10.92
C ILE A 32 -5.12 0.67 -11.81
N ARG A 33 -5.87 1.59 -11.21
CA ARG A 33 -6.69 2.55 -11.95
C ARG A 33 -6.80 3.88 -11.23
N LYS A 34 -7.32 4.89 -11.93
CA LYS A 34 -7.82 6.10 -11.29
C LYS A 34 -9.15 5.82 -10.58
N ALA A 35 -9.37 6.49 -9.46
CA ALA A 35 -10.67 6.51 -8.82
C ALA A 35 -11.70 7.27 -9.68
N LYS A 36 -12.97 7.04 -9.41
CA LYS A 36 -14.08 7.88 -9.90
C LYS A 36 -14.39 8.94 -8.83
N ASN A 37 -14.86 10.11 -9.26
CA ASN A 37 -15.27 11.15 -8.32
C ASN A 37 -16.34 10.63 -7.36
N GLY A 38 -16.09 10.79 -6.06
CA GLY A 38 -16.99 10.37 -5.00
C GLY A 38 -16.88 8.89 -4.61
N GLU A 39 -15.93 8.12 -5.18
CA GLU A 39 -15.63 6.78 -4.63
C GLU A 39 -15.22 6.89 -3.16
N LYS A 40 -15.75 5.98 -2.34
CA LYS A 40 -15.53 5.95 -0.90
C LYS A 40 -14.52 4.87 -0.56
N ILE A 41 -13.62 5.19 0.37
CA ILE A 41 -12.71 4.22 0.98
C ILE A 41 -12.80 4.30 2.50
N THR A 42 -12.50 3.18 3.15
CA THR A 42 -12.30 3.07 4.59
C THR A 42 -10.88 2.58 4.84
N THR A 43 -10.06 3.42 5.47
CA THR A 43 -8.66 3.10 5.77
C THR A 43 -8.56 2.11 6.93
N LEU A 44 -7.40 1.47 7.09
CA LEU A 44 -7.17 0.50 8.17
C LEU A 44 -7.40 1.07 9.58
N ASP A 45 -7.26 2.39 9.77
CA ASP A 45 -7.56 3.12 11.01
C ASP A 45 -9.03 3.56 11.12
N LYS A 46 -9.91 2.98 10.29
CA LYS A 46 -11.37 3.14 10.29
C LYS A 46 -11.87 4.55 9.97
N LYS A 47 -11.05 5.36 9.30
CA LYS A 47 -11.46 6.66 8.76
C LYS A 47 -12.02 6.51 7.36
N ASN A 48 -13.00 7.35 7.03
CA ASN A 48 -13.67 7.34 5.73
C ASN A 48 -13.24 8.55 4.90
N TYR A 49 -12.97 8.32 3.63
CA TYR A 49 -12.55 9.37 2.70
C TYR A 49 -13.32 9.30 1.39
N LEU A 50 -13.45 10.46 0.74
CA LEU A 50 -13.97 10.59 -0.62
C LEU A 50 -12.81 10.84 -1.58
N LEU A 51 -12.74 10.00 -2.60
CA LEU A 51 -11.74 10.08 -3.65
C LEU A 51 -12.24 10.94 -4.82
N ASN A 52 -11.28 11.44 -5.59
CA ASN A 52 -11.52 12.11 -6.85
C ASN A 52 -10.77 11.41 -8.00
N SER A 53 -11.03 11.85 -9.22
CA SER A 53 -10.51 11.23 -10.44
C SER A 53 -8.99 11.35 -10.64
N ASN A 54 -8.27 12.01 -9.73
CA ASN A 54 -6.81 12.09 -9.75
C ASN A 54 -6.14 11.08 -8.82
N ASP A 55 -6.90 10.43 -7.94
CA ASP A 55 -6.36 9.45 -7.00
C ASP A 55 -6.11 8.13 -7.73
N ILE A 56 -4.93 7.56 -7.53
CA ILE A 56 -4.61 6.20 -7.98
C ILE A 56 -5.04 5.24 -6.88
N ILE A 57 -5.67 4.13 -7.27
CA ILE A 57 -6.15 3.11 -6.34
C ILE A 57 -5.82 1.72 -6.86
N PHE A 58 -5.84 0.76 -5.94
CA PHE A 58 -5.85 -0.66 -6.27
C PHE A 58 -7.25 -1.25 -6.08
N ASP A 59 -7.70 -1.97 -7.10
CA ASP A 59 -9.00 -2.63 -7.18
C ASP A 59 -8.81 -4.14 -7.27
N ASP A 60 -9.59 -4.92 -6.54
CA ASP A 60 -9.47 -6.38 -6.51
C ASP A 60 -10.14 -7.11 -7.68
N GLY A 61 -10.51 -6.39 -8.74
CA GLY A 61 -11.19 -6.91 -9.93
C GLY A 61 -12.70 -6.99 -9.79
N THR A 62 -13.27 -6.67 -8.62
CA THR A 62 -14.73 -6.63 -8.42
C THR A 62 -15.29 -5.20 -8.44
N GLY A 63 -14.44 -4.18 -8.66
CA GLY A 63 -14.81 -2.78 -8.42
C GLY A 63 -14.56 -2.33 -6.99
N ARG A 64 -14.11 -3.24 -6.11
CA ARG A 64 -13.81 -2.94 -4.71
C ARG A 64 -12.38 -2.44 -4.58
N ILE A 65 -12.25 -1.22 -4.07
CA ILE A 65 -10.95 -0.61 -3.76
C ILE A 65 -10.37 -1.29 -2.52
N ILE A 66 -9.10 -1.69 -2.60
CA ILE A 66 -8.38 -2.41 -1.55
C ILE A 66 -7.12 -1.69 -1.07
N ASP A 67 -6.66 -0.66 -1.77
CA ASP A 67 -5.48 0.10 -1.35
C ASP A 67 -5.48 1.53 -1.91
N LEU A 68 -4.83 2.43 -1.17
CA LEU A 68 -4.37 3.71 -1.67
C LEU A 68 -2.84 3.65 -1.83
N PRO A 69 -2.33 3.26 -3.01
CA PRO A 69 -0.94 2.84 -3.22
C PRO A 69 0.06 3.91 -2.83
N GLY A 70 1.09 3.48 -2.11
CA GLY A 70 2.13 4.31 -1.54
C GLY A 70 1.69 5.27 -0.44
N ILE A 71 0.42 5.23 -0.01
CA ILE A 71 -0.14 6.14 1.00
C ILE A 71 -0.69 5.39 2.21
N MET A 72 -1.70 4.54 2.02
CA MET A 72 -2.44 3.91 3.13
C MET A 72 -3.19 2.65 2.71
N GLY A 73 -3.01 1.59 3.50
CA GLY A 73 -3.79 0.37 3.38
C GLY A 73 -5.25 0.54 3.80
N LEU A 74 -6.15 -0.21 3.15
CA LEU A 74 -7.57 -0.22 3.50
C LEU A 74 -7.92 -1.36 4.44
N ASP A 75 -9.02 -1.19 5.17
CA ASP A 75 -9.43 -2.12 6.22
C ASP A 75 -9.88 -3.50 5.70
N ASN A 76 -10.20 -3.57 4.40
CA ASN A 76 -10.81 -4.71 3.75
C ASN A 76 -9.78 -5.70 3.16
N SER A 77 -8.50 -5.33 3.13
CA SER A 77 -7.37 -6.09 2.57
C SER A 77 -6.20 -6.26 3.55
N VAL A 78 -6.23 -5.54 4.69
CA VAL A 78 -5.19 -5.60 5.72
C VAL A 78 -4.99 -7.02 6.27
N VAL A 79 -3.73 -7.36 6.55
CA VAL A 79 -3.37 -8.59 7.24
C VAL A 79 -3.94 -8.63 8.66
N THR A 80 -4.24 -9.83 9.15
CA THR A 80 -4.79 -10.09 10.48
C THR A 80 -4.09 -11.30 11.09
N GLU A 81 -4.38 -11.61 12.35
CA GLU A 81 -3.89 -12.82 13.00
C GLU A 81 -4.34 -14.13 12.31
N LYS A 82 -5.38 -14.07 11.48
CA LYS A 82 -5.90 -15.21 10.73
C LYS A 82 -5.28 -15.37 9.35
N THR A 83 -4.47 -14.40 8.90
CA THR A 83 -3.86 -14.40 7.57
C THR A 83 -2.89 -15.56 7.42
N LYS A 84 -3.06 -16.36 6.36
CA LYS A 84 -2.21 -17.52 6.05
C LYS A 84 -1.35 -17.33 4.82
N ARG A 85 -1.83 -16.52 3.88
CA ARG A 85 -1.19 -16.24 2.60
C ARG A 85 -1.11 -14.74 2.40
N ILE A 86 0.05 -14.25 2.00
CA ILE A 86 0.27 -12.83 1.81
C ILE A 86 0.67 -12.51 0.39
N ILE A 87 0.37 -11.28 -0.03
CA ILE A 87 1.02 -10.63 -1.16
C ILE A 87 1.98 -9.62 -0.57
N PHE A 88 3.28 -9.87 -0.69
CA PHE A 88 4.29 -8.88 -0.36
C PHE A 88 4.54 -7.99 -1.58
N TRP A 89 4.29 -6.70 -1.43
CA TRP A 89 4.19 -5.77 -2.53
C TRP A 89 5.17 -4.61 -2.40
N ILE A 90 5.89 -4.33 -3.48
CA ILE A 90 6.83 -3.21 -3.61
C ILE A 90 6.46 -2.44 -4.86
N GLU A 91 6.47 -1.12 -4.77
CA GLU A 91 6.06 -0.25 -5.86
C GLU A 91 6.81 1.08 -5.85
N THR A 92 7.02 1.63 -7.04
CA THR A 92 7.49 2.99 -7.24
C THR A 92 6.44 3.73 -8.05
N ASN A 93 5.81 4.72 -7.43
CA ASN A 93 4.69 5.47 -7.99
C ASN A 93 5.09 6.91 -8.29
N ASP A 94 4.26 7.64 -9.06
CA ASP A 94 4.48 9.08 -9.31
C ASP A 94 4.47 9.85 -7.97
N PRO A 95 5.61 10.42 -7.53
CA PRO A 95 5.73 11.11 -6.25
C PRO A 95 4.80 12.32 -6.16
N LYS A 96 4.50 12.98 -7.30
CA LYS A 96 3.58 14.12 -7.33
C LYS A 96 2.13 13.66 -7.16
N ALA A 97 1.75 12.52 -7.72
CA ALA A 97 0.41 11.94 -7.54
C ALA A 97 0.20 11.52 -6.07
N ILE A 98 1.19 10.87 -5.47
CA ILE A 98 1.17 10.54 -4.04
C ILE A 98 1.01 11.81 -3.22
N ARG A 99 1.86 12.82 -3.43
CA ARG A 99 1.83 14.08 -2.69
C ARG A 99 0.47 14.77 -2.74
N ARG A 100 -0.10 14.91 -3.94
CA ARG A 100 -1.41 15.56 -4.13
C ARG A 100 -2.50 14.84 -3.33
N THR A 101 -2.53 13.51 -3.41
CA THR A 101 -3.53 12.67 -2.75
C THR A 101 -3.37 12.70 -1.23
N SER A 102 -2.15 12.43 -0.74
CA SER A 102 -1.75 12.46 0.67
C SER A 102 -2.10 13.80 1.33
N MET A 103 -1.70 14.92 0.73
CA MET A 103 -2.00 16.26 1.25
C MET A 103 -3.49 16.58 1.25
N ARG A 104 -4.21 16.26 0.16
CA ARG A 104 -5.64 16.56 0.03
C ARG A 104 -6.49 15.76 1.03
N LEU A 105 -6.15 14.49 1.24
CA LEU A 105 -6.85 13.64 2.21
C LEU A 105 -6.35 13.83 3.64
N GLY A 106 -5.25 14.56 3.85
CA GLY A 106 -4.62 14.73 5.16
C GLY A 106 -4.00 13.43 5.72
N ILE A 107 -3.63 12.49 4.86
CA ILE A 107 -3.05 11.19 5.24
C ILE A 107 -1.53 11.26 5.12
N ARG A 108 -0.83 11.44 6.24
CA ARG A 108 0.62 11.65 6.30
C ARG A 108 1.35 10.47 6.94
N THR A 109 1.37 9.31 6.27
CA THR A 109 2.14 8.15 6.74
C THR A 109 3.65 8.33 6.49
N ALA A 110 4.48 7.52 7.15
CA ALA A 110 5.91 7.45 6.87
C ALA A 110 6.16 7.03 5.41
N ALA A 111 5.43 6.00 4.93
CA ALA A 111 5.48 5.54 3.55
C ALA A 111 5.15 6.66 2.54
N ALA A 112 4.04 7.39 2.74
CA ALA A 112 3.70 8.53 1.89
C ALA A 112 4.82 9.58 1.88
N SER A 113 5.35 9.93 3.06
CA SER A 113 6.39 10.95 3.18
C SER A 113 7.71 10.56 2.51
N ILE A 114 8.06 9.27 2.48
CA ILE A 114 9.22 8.75 1.74
C ILE A 114 8.91 8.73 0.25
N ASN A 115 7.79 8.15 -0.17
CA ASN A 115 7.41 8.04 -1.58
C ASN A 115 7.28 9.41 -2.28
N GLU A 116 6.79 10.45 -1.59
CA GLU A 116 6.73 11.82 -2.11
C GLU A 116 8.10 12.41 -2.47
N LYS A 117 9.18 11.86 -1.89
CA LYS A 117 10.57 12.27 -2.14
C LYS A 117 11.26 11.41 -3.21
N ASN A 118 10.51 10.51 -3.85
CA ASN A 118 10.97 9.68 -4.95
C ASN A 118 12.19 8.82 -4.56
N PRO A 119 12.02 7.81 -3.68
CA PRO A 119 13.10 6.90 -3.31
C PRO A 119 13.67 6.22 -4.56
N ASP A 120 14.93 5.81 -4.50
CA ASP A 120 15.61 5.14 -5.61
C ASP A 120 14.85 3.87 -6.03
N PRO A 121 14.33 3.79 -7.28
CA PRO A 121 13.58 2.62 -7.74
C PRO A 121 14.42 1.33 -7.73
N GLU A 122 15.76 1.42 -7.87
CA GLU A 122 16.64 0.24 -7.83
C GLU A 122 16.69 -0.39 -6.42
N ALA A 123 16.39 0.39 -5.38
CA ALA A 123 16.28 -0.10 -4.01
C ALA A 123 15.06 -1.03 -3.79
N ALA A 124 14.10 -1.05 -4.72
CA ALA A 124 12.93 -1.94 -4.66
C ALA A 124 13.34 -3.42 -4.58
N LYS A 125 14.35 -3.84 -5.35
CA LYS A 125 14.86 -5.21 -5.34
C LYS A 125 15.48 -5.56 -3.99
N MET A 126 16.28 -4.67 -3.42
CA MET A 126 16.90 -4.85 -2.11
C MET A 126 15.83 -4.99 -1.02
N THR A 127 14.83 -4.11 -1.04
CA THR A 127 13.68 -4.12 -0.12
C THR A 127 12.91 -5.43 -0.23
N PHE A 128 12.66 -5.90 -1.44
CA PHE A 128 11.95 -7.16 -1.66
C PHE A 128 12.72 -8.36 -1.09
N LEU A 129 14.01 -8.47 -1.40
CA LEU A 129 14.85 -9.57 -0.92
C LEU A 129 15.01 -9.53 0.60
N LYS A 130 15.20 -8.35 1.19
CA LYS A 130 15.31 -8.17 2.64
C LYS A 130 14.01 -8.54 3.36
N GLY A 131 12.87 -8.15 2.79
CA GLY A 131 11.57 -8.56 3.31
C GLY A 131 11.39 -10.08 3.33
N ILE A 132 11.72 -10.77 2.24
CA ILE A 132 11.68 -12.25 2.18
C ILE A 132 12.58 -12.87 3.24
N GLU A 133 13.82 -12.39 3.37
CA GLU A 133 14.77 -12.87 4.38
C GLU A 133 14.18 -12.79 5.80
N LEU A 134 13.51 -11.67 6.12
CA LEU A 134 12.89 -11.47 7.43
C LEU A 134 11.63 -12.31 7.62
N TYR A 135 10.79 -12.48 6.58
CA TYR A 135 9.61 -13.34 6.64
C TYR A 135 9.95 -14.81 6.87
N GLN A 136 11.11 -15.29 6.43
CA GLN A 136 11.56 -16.67 6.65
C GLN A 136 12.05 -16.93 8.09
N LYS A 137 12.31 -15.88 8.87
CA LYS A 137 12.81 -15.98 10.25
C LYS A 137 11.71 -15.96 11.31
N ILE A 138 10.45 -15.78 10.90
CA ILE A 138 9.29 -15.72 11.78
C ILE A 138 8.38 -16.94 11.63
#